data_AF-A0AAX1IEH8-F1
#
_entry.id   AF-A0AAX1IEH8-F1
#
_cell.length_a   1.000
_cell.length_b   1.000
_cell.length_c   1.000
_cell.angle_alpha   90.00
_cell.angle_beta   90.00
_cell.angle_gamma   90.00
#
_symmetry.space_group_name_H-M   'P 1'
#
loop_
_entity.id
_entity.type
_entity.pdbx_description
1 polymer ?
#
loop_
_entity_poly.entity_id
_entity_poly.type
_entity_poly.pdbx_seq_one_letter_code
_entity_poly.pdbx_strand_id
1 'polypeptide(L)'
;MIEVEVVLAWPQRVLSCRLQLEEGATVADAVAAAALEGSADCPAVAVHGVVARPHQILLDGDRIELLRPLLADPKDNRRRRALGG
;
A
#
# COMPACT_ATOMS: atom_id res chain seq x y z
N MET A 1 20.10 -6.93 6.75
CA MET A 1 18.67 -7.20 7.09
C MET A 1 17.99 -5.86 7.27
N ILE A 2 16.78 -5.70 6.73
CA ILE A 2 15.96 -4.48 6.82
C ILE A 2 14.61 -4.79 7.48
N GLU A 3 14.12 -3.86 8.29
CA GLU A 3 12.76 -3.89 8.84
C GLU A 3 11.84 -3.05 7.97
N VAL A 4 10.72 -3.63 7.52
CA VAL A 4 9.72 -2.92 6.72
C VAL A 4 8.31 -3.21 7.21
N GLU A 5 7.36 -2.34 6.87
CA GLU A 5 5.96 -2.51 7.22
C GLU A 5 5.08 -2.47 5.97
N VAL A 6 4.29 -3.53 5.76
CA VAL A 6 3.28 -3.59 4.69
C VAL A 6 1.91 -3.29 5.28
N VAL A 7 1.18 -2.35 4.69
CA VAL A 7 -0.12 -1.86 5.19
C VAL A 7 -1.18 -1.92 4.10
N LEU A 8 -2.37 -2.40 4.45
CA LEU A 8 -3.58 -2.35 3.64
C LEU A 8 -4.74 -1.80 4.48
N ALA A 9 -5.26 -0.63 4.08
CA ALA A 9 -6.22 0.13 4.87
C ALA A 9 -7.57 0.33 4.16
N TRP A 10 -8.65 0.06 4.90
CA TRP A 10 -10.05 0.40 4.65
C TRP A 10 -10.51 1.54 5.57
N PRO A 11 -11.62 2.24 5.26
CA PRO A 11 -12.11 3.30 6.14
C PRO A 11 -12.48 2.80 7.55
N GLN A 12 -12.79 1.50 7.71
CA GLN A 12 -13.17 0.89 8.99
C GLN A 12 -12.20 -0.18 9.52
N ARG A 13 -11.15 -0.56 8.77
CA ARG A 13 -10.21 -1.64 9.13
C ARG A 13 -8.84 -1.34 8.57
N VAL A 14 -7.78 -1.68 9.31
CA VAL A 14 -6.41 -1.68 8.80
C VAL A 14 -5.80 -3.05 9.02
N LEU A 15 -5.07 -3.54 8.02
CA LEU A 15 -4.17 -4.68 8.13
C LEU A 15 -2.74 -4.16 7.99
N SER A 16 -1.85 -4.61 8.87
CA SER A 16 -0.43 -4.28 8.82
C SER A 16 0.40 -5.51 9.20
N CYS A 17 1.53 -5.68 8.53
CA CYS A 17 2.49 -6.75 8.82
C CYS A 17 3.90 -6.17 8.80
N ARG A 18 4.66 -6.37 9.88
CA ARG A 18 6.09 -6.02 9.95
C ARG A 18 6.91 -7.21 9.54
N LEU A 19 7.90 -6.98 8.70
CA LEU A 19 8.75 -8.00 8.12
C LEU A 19 10.22 -7.65 8.34
N GLN A 20 11.01 -8.69 8.55
CA GLN A 20 12.47 -8.64 8.51
C GLN A 20 12.90 -9.32 7.21
N LEU A 21 13.47 -8.55 6.29
CA LEU A 21 13.86 -9.01 4.95
C LEU A 21 15.36 -8.85 4.74
N GLU A 22 15.90 -9.60 3.80
CA GLU A 22 17.29 -9.43 3.37
C GLU A 22 17.51 -8.08 2.70
N GLU A 23 18.74 -7.55 2.79
CA GLU A 23 19.10 -6.34 2.04
C GLU A 23 18.99 -6.59 0.54
N GLY A 24 18.41 -5.63 -0.18
CA GLY A 24 18.11 -5.78 -1.59
C GLY A 24 16.74 -6.42 -1.87
N ALA A 25 15.94 -6.74 -0.84
CA ALA A 25 14.55 -7.16 -1.04
C ALA A 25 13.75 -6.09 -1.78
N THR A 26 12.82 -6.55 -2.61
CA THR A 26 11.97 -5.68 -3.42
C THR A 26 10.59 -5.46 -2.81
N VAL A 27 9.86 -4.47 -3.33
CA VAL A 27 8.44 -4.27 -3.01
C VAL A 27 7.63 -5.56 -3.24
N ALA A 28 7.89 -6.29 -4.33
CA ALA A 28 7.20 -7.56 -4.62
C ALA A 28 7.46 -8.62 -3.54
N ASP A 29 8.71 -8.73 -3.08
CA ASP A 29 9.09 -9.68 -2.03
C ASP A 29 8.38 -9.37 -0.71
N ALA A 30 8.33 -8.09 -0.33
CA ALA A 30 7.63 -7.67 0.89
C ALA A 30 6.13 -7.94 0.82
N VAL A 31 5.48 -7.64 -0.32
CA VAL A 31 4.04 -7.91 -0.50
C VAL A 31 3.74 -9.41 -0.47
N ALA A 32 4.59 -10.22 -1.12
CA ALA A 32 4.45 -11.68 -1.11
C ALA A 32 4.65 -12.27 0.31
N ALA A 33 5.66 -11.79 1.04
CA ALA A 33 5.94 -12.24 2.41
C ALA A 33 4.87 -11.81 3.41
N ALA A 34 4.29 -10.61 3.25
CA ALA A 34 3.22 -10.13 4.12
C ALA A 34 1.92 -10.93 3.95
N ALA A 35 1.65 -11.43 2.74
CA ALA A 35 0.50 -12.27 2.40
C ALA A 35 -0.84 -11.75 2.97
N LEU A 36 -1.02 -10.42 3.00
CA LEU A 36 -2.24 -9.82 3.56
C LEU A 36 -3.47 -10.19 2.73
N GLU A 37 -4.57 -10.50 3.43
CA GLU A 37 -5.87 -10.75 2.82
C GLU A 37 -6.33 -9.55 1.97
N GLY A 38 -6.58 -9.77 0.68
CA GLY A 38 -6.95 -8.72 -0.28
C GLY A 38 -5.77 -7.98 -0.94
N SER A 39 -4.53 -8.41 -0.69
CA SER A 39 -3.35 -7.83 -1.35
C SER A 39 -3.37 -8.00 -2.89
N ALA A 40 -3.89 -9.13 -3.38
CA ALA A 40 -4.03 -9.41 -4.81
C ALA A 40 -5.04 -8.48 -5.53
N ASP A 41 -5.98 -7.88 -4.79
CA ASP A 41 -7.00 -6.98 -5.33
C ASP A 41 -6.50 -5.52 -5.42
N CYS A 42 -5.27 -5.25 -4.98
CA CYS A 42 -4.69 -3.91 -4.96
C CYS A 42 -3.96 -3.63 -6.29
N PRO A 43 -4.45 -2.70 -7.14
CA PRO A 43 -3.86 -2.44 -8.45
C PRO A 43 -2.51 -1.71 -8.40
N ALA A 44 -2.15 -1.12 -7.26
CA ALA A 44 -0.92 -0.37 -7.12
C ALA A 44 -0.38 -0.43 -5.68
N VAL A 45 0.92 -0.14 -5.56
CA VAL A 45 1.63 -0.09 -4.29
C VAL A 45 2.37 1.23 -4.19
N ALA A 46 2.49 1.78 -3.00
CA ALA A 46 3.30 2.96 -2.72
C ALA A 46 4.31 2.67 -1.62
N VAL A 47 5.46 3.35 -1.66
CA VAL A 47 6.40 3.43 -0.55
C VAL A 47 6.41 4.87 -0.06
N HIS A 48 6.07 5.09 1.21
CA HIS A 48 5.90 6.43 1.79
C HIS A 48 5.02 7.38 0.96
N GLY A 49 3.88 6.89 0.48
CA GLY A 49 2.93 7.67 -0.33
C GLY A 49 3.34 7.92 -1.79
N VAL A 50 4.50 7.42 -2.23
CA VAL A 50 4.96 7.51 -3.63
C VAL A 50 4.74 6.18 -4.32
N VAL A 51 4.05 6.18 -5.47
CA VAL A 51 3.81 4.97 -6.27
C VAL A 51 5.13 4.27 -6.57
N ALA A 52 5.23 3.01 -6.16
CA ALA A 52 6.43 2.21 -6.26
C ALA A 52 6.26 1.11 -7.30
N ARG A 53 7.38 0.71 -7.91
CA ARG A 53 7.39 -0.41 -8.86
C ARG A 53 7.65 -1.71 -8.10
N PRO A 54 7.14 -2.87 -8.57
CA PRO A 54 7.36 -4.15 -7.89
C PRO A 54 8.84 -4.52 -7.67
N HIS A 55 9.73 -4.10 -8.57
CA HIS A 55 11.18 -4.35 -8.51
C HIS A 55 11.98 -3.25 -7.79
N GLN A 56 11.32 -2.26 -7.20
CA GLN A 56 12.00 -1.23 -6.41
C GLN A 56 12.60 -1.88 -5.16
N ILE A 57 13.88 -1.60 -4.91
CA ILE A 57 14.60 -2.05 -3.70
C ILE A 57 14.08 -1.27 -2.49
N LEU A 58 13.83 -2.00 -1.41
CA LEU A 58 13.40 -1.43 -0.13
C LEU A 58 14.60 -1.03 0.73
N LEU A 59 14.39 -0.01 1.54
CA LEU A 59 15.31 0.44 2.57
C LEU A 59 14.75 0.11 3.96
N ASP A 60 15.64 0.12 4.94
CA ASP A 60 15.27 -0.05 6.35
C ASP A 60 14.28 1.05 6.79
N GLY A 61 13.19 0.63 7.42
CA GLY A 61 12.09 1.50 7.85
C GLY A 61 11.05 1.82 6.78
N ASP A 62 11.16 1.28 5.57
CA ASP A 62 10.19 1.56 4.51
C ASP A 62 8.78 1.09 4.88
N ARG A 63 7.79 1.96 4.61
CA ARG A 63 6.37 1.62 4.70
C ARG A 63 5.79 1.41 3.31
N ILE A 64 5.36 0.19 3.05
CA ILE A 64 4.71 -0.26 1.82
C ILE A 64 3.19 -0.19 2.00
N GLU A 65 2.52 0.56 1.14
CA GLU A 65 1.08 0.82 1.17
C GLU A 65 0.40 0.16 -0.02
N LEU A 66 -0.49 -0.80 0.24
CA LEU A 66 -1.31 -1.44 -0.78
C LEU A 66 -2.50 -0.54 -1.13
N LEU A 67 -2.49 0.03 -2.35
CA LEU A 67 -3.48 0.99 -2.80
C LEU A 67 -4.68 0.27 -3.41
N ARG A 68 -5.86 0.49 -2.82
CA ARG A 68 -7.13 -0.06 -3.31
C ARG A 68 -7.71 0.77 -4.44
N PRO A 69 -8.46 0.16 -5.38
CA PRO A 69 -9.14 0.91 -6.43
C PRO A 69 -10.15 1.89 -5.82
N LEU A 70 -10.29 3.06 -6.45
CA LEU A 70 -11.30 4.04 -6.05
C LEU A 70 -12.70 3.49 -6.40
N LEU A 71 -13.55 3.33 -5.38
CA LEU A 71 -14.94 2.86 -5.53
C LEU A 71 -15.87 3.90 -6.18
N ALA A 72 -15.43 5.16 -6.32
CA ALA A 72 -16.21 6.23 -6.92
C ALA A 72 -15.37 6.97 -7.96
N ASP A 73 -15.99 7.28 -9.11
CA ASP A 73 -15.42 8.16 -10.11
C ASP A 73 -15.02 9.50 -9.43
N PRO A 74 -13.78 9.98 -9.58
CA PRO A 74 -13.30 11.22 -8.96
C PRO A 74 -14.23 12.43 -9.20
N LYS A 75 -15.01 12.43 -10.29
CA LYS A 75 -15.98 13.49 -10.60
C LYS A 75 -17.13 13.58 -9.60
N ASP A 76 -17.66 12.45 -9.14
CA ASP A 76 -18.81 12.44 -8.24
C ASP A 76 -18.43 12.81 -6.81
N ASN A 77 -17.24 12.40 -6.36
CA ASN A 77 -16.73 12.77 -5.04
C ASN A 77 -16.35 14.26 -4.94
N ARG A 78 -15.83 14.87 -6.02
CA ARG A 78 -15.65 16.34 -6.07
C ARG A 78 -17.00 17.06 -6.00
N ARG A 79 -18.02 16.60 -6.72
CA ARG A 79 -19.35 17.22 -6.74
C ARG A 79 -20.04 17.17 -5.38
N ARG A 80 -19.92 16.06 -4.64
CA ARG A 80 -20.50 15.92 -3.30
C ARG A 80 -19.87 16.83 -2.25
N ARG A 81 -18.57 17.17 -2.36
CA ARG A 81 -17.90 18.10 -1.42
C ARG A 81 -18.24 19.57 -1.68
N ALA A 82 -18.61 19.94 -2.90
CA ALA A 82 -18.98 21.32 -3.24
C ALA A 82 -20.43 21.70 -2.86
N LEU A 83 -21.28 20.71 -2.55
CA LEU A 83 -22.70 20.90 -2.25
C LEU A 83 -23.05 20.77 -0.76
N GLY A 84 -22.05 20.51 0.10
CA GLY A 84 -22.19 20.42 1.55
C GLY A 84 -21.37 21.49 2.25
N GLY A 85 -21.90 22.72 2.24
CA GLY A 85 -21.44 23.90 2.98
C GLY A 85 -22.60 24.85 3.16
#